data_AF-A0A6G8PWV2-F1
#
_entry.id   AF-A0A6G8PWV2-F1
#
_cell.length_a   1.000
_cell.length_b   1.000
_cell.length_c   1.000
_cell.angle_alpha   90.00
_cell.angle_beta   90.00
_cell.angle_gamma   90.00
#
_symmetry.space_group_name_H-M   'P 1'
#
loop_
_entity.id
_entity.type
_entity.pdbx_description
1 polymer ?
#
loop_
_entity_poly.entity_id
_entity_poly.type
_entity_poly.pdbx_seq_one_letter_code
_entity_poly.pdbx_strand_id
1 'polypeptide(L)'
;MRAIFLIDGEHYPPVVLQAMRAIEGSMGLTAVAAAFLGGTEKLKEGTDYGVPLVRDADPVSAVANALREHPGVEVVVDLSDEPVVGYRERMRIASLVLAAGARYKGSDFELAPPALRRVSTKPSLAVIGTGKRVGKTAVSGYLARLLSRNGFDPCVVSMGRGGPEEPEVIEGHKMSVGSDFLLEALEKGAHAASDCYETAALSRVVTVGCRRCGGGLSGEPFVSNVLEGAEVANGLQTHLTLFDGSGAAVPPVEVGGACSSRGPTRTRST
;
A
#
# COMPACT_ATOMS: atom_id res chain seq x y z
N MET A 1 -13.47 15.65 10.94
CA MET A 1 -13.19 14.35 10.30
C MET A 1 -13.94 13.24 11.02
N ARG A 2 -14.57 12.30 10.31
CA ARG A 2 -15.32 11.19 10.92
C ARG A 2 -14.37 10.16 11.51
N ALA A 3 -14.57 9.80 12.78
CA ALA A 3 -13.66 8.95 13.53
C ALA A 3 -14.33 7.72 14.15
N ILE A 4 -13.66 6.57 14.09
CA ILE A 4 -13.94 5.42 14.96
C ILE A 4 -12.90 5.42 16.07
N PHE A 5 -13.32 5.18 17.31
CA PHE A 5 -12.40 4.97 18.43
C PHE A 5 -12.28 3.49 18.75
N LEU A 6 -11.05 2.99 18.86
CA LEU A 6 -10.79 1.65 19.37
C LEU A 6 -10.57 1.74 20.86
N ILE A 7 -11.35 0.98 21.62
CA ILE A 7 -11.34 1.02 23.08
C ILE A 7 -11.18 -0.39 23.64
N ASP A 8 -10.53 -0.49 24.80
CA ASP A 8 -10.42 -1.72 25.55
C ASP A 8 -11.26 -1.69 26.84
N GLY A 9 -11.32 -2.85 27.49
CA GLY A 9 -11.91 -3.04 28.81
C GLY A 9 -10.86 -3.13 29.91
N GLU A 10 -9.72 -2.48 29.77
CA GLU A 10 -8.75 -2.29 30.87
C GLU A 10 -8.84 -0.85 31.41
N HIS A 11 -9.28 0.09 30.57
CA HIS A 11 -9.52 1.47 30.97
C HIS A 11 -10.96 1.68 31.47
N TYR A 12 -11.06 2.29 32.66
CA TYR A 12 -12.34 2.65 33.26
C TYR A 12 -13.18 3.56 32.32
N PRO A 13 -14.48 3.31 32.06
CA PRO A 13 -15.21 3.99 31.00
C PRO A 13 -15.25 5.53 31.06
N PRO A 14 -15.35 6.19 32.23
CA PRO A 14 -15.23 7.65 32.32
C PRO A 14 -13.88 8.20 31.80
N VAL A 15 -12.79 7.44 31.95
CA VAL A 15 -11.46 7.82 31.42
C VAL A 15 -11.48 7.76 29.90
N VAL A 16 -12.01 6.68 29.33
CA VAL A 16 -12.17 6.53 27.87
C VAL A 16 -13.03 7.65 27.29
N LEU A 17 -14.18 7.95 27.90
CA LEU A 17 -15.07 9.04 27.49
C LEU A 17 -14.39 10.41 27.51
N GLN A 18 -13.61 10.70 28.56
CA GLN A 18 -12.85 11.94 28.66
C GLN A 18 -11.78 12.03 27.58
N ALA A 19 -11.07 10.94 27.31
CA ALA A 19 -10.06 10.86 26.26
C ALA A 19 -10.66 11.07 24.87
N MET A 20 -11.78 10.41 24.56
CA MET A 20 -12.51 10.61 23.30
C MET A 20 -12.87 12.08 23.08
N ARG A 21 -13.48 12.74 24.08
CA ARG A 21 -13.85 14.16 23.99
C ARG A 21 -12.65 15.09 23.81
N ALA A 22 -11.55 14.81 24.52
CA ALA A 22 -10.32 15.59 24.41
C ALA A 22 -9.70 15.48 23.01
N ILE A 23 -9.70 14.27 22.44
CA ILE A 23 -9.18 14.01 21.09
C ILE A 23 -10.10 14.61 20.03
N GLU A 24 -11.42 14.46 20.16
CA GLU A 24 -12.40 15.11 19.28
C GLU A 24 -12.18 16.63 19.22
N GLY A 25 -12.07 17.28 20.39
CA GLY A 25 -11.87 18.73 20.47
C GLY A 25 -10.51 19.20 19.93
N SER A 26 -9.43 18.47 20.23
CA SER A 26 -8.07 18.87 19.82
C SER A 26 -7.77 18.59 18.33
N MET A 27 -8.39 17.56 17.75
CA MET A 27 -8.13 17.15 16.37
C MET A 27 -9.30 17.44 15.40
N GLY A 28 -10.38 18.07 15.87
CA GLY A 28 -11.56 18.36 15.04
C GLY A 28 -12.23 17.09 14.52
N LEU A 29 -12.33 16.06 15.36
CA LEU A 29 -12.95 14.78 15.00
C LEU A 29 -14.43 14.75 15.41
N THR A 30 -15.18 13.88 14.75
CA THR A 30 -16.55 13.53 15.11
C THR A 30 -16.61 12.03 15.26
N ALA A 31 -16.74 11.55 16.50
CA ALA A 31 -16.88 10.14 16.81
C ALA A 31 -18.19 9.61 16.20
N VAL A 32 -18.09 8.57 15.38
CA VAL A 32 -19.26 7.92 14.78
C VAL A 32 -19.55 6.53 15.35
N ALA A 33 -18.54 5.90 15.95
CA ALA A 33 -18.64 4.63 16.65
C ALA A 33 -17.42 4.40 17.56
N ALA A 34 -17.55 3.44 18.47
CA ALA A 34 -16.44 2.82 19.17
C ALA A 34 -16.39 1.32 18.86
N ALA A 35 -15.21 0.77 18.60
CA ALA A 35 -15.00 -0.66 18.47
C ALA A 35 -14.35 -1.19 19.75
N PHE A 36 -15.02 -2.15 20.41
CA PHE A 36 -14.51 -2.76 21.64
C PHE A 36 -13.57 -3.91 21.31
N LEU A 37 -12.32 -3.81 21.75
CA LEU A 37 -11.26 -4.76 21.40
C LEU A 37 -11.12 -5.93 22.39
N GLY A 38 -11.84 -5.89 23.52
CA GLY A 38 -11.73 -6.88 24.58
C GLY A 38 -11.13 -6.29 25.86
N GLY A 39 -10.92 -7.12 26.87
CA GLY A 39 -10.45 -6.71 28.19
C GLY A 39 -11.11 -7.51 29.31
N THR A 40 -10.52 -7.45 30.49
CA THR A 40 -10.95 -8.25 31.65
C THR A 40 -11.87 -7.49 32.59
N GLU A 41 -11.90 -6.15 32.53
CA GLU A 41 -12.79 -5.37 33.36
C GLU A 41 -14.22 -5.61 32.91
N LYS A 42 -15.07 -5.98 33.89
CA LYS A 42 -16.49 -6.19 33.65
C LYS A 42 -17.13 -4.85 33.34
N LEU A 43 -17.12 -4.45 32.06
CA LEU A 43 -17.98 -3.40 31.57
C LEU A 43 -19.38 -3.71 32.09
N LYS A 44 -19.91 -2.83 32.94
CA LYS A 44 -21.31 -2.94 33.37
C LYS A 44 -22.14 -3.01 32.10
N GLU A 45 -23.08 -3.96 32.05
CA GLU A 45 -24.04 -4.01 30.94
C GLU A 45 -24.66 -2.62 30.77
N GLY A 46 -24.59 -2.08 29.56
CA GLY A 46 -25.15 -0.75 29.25
C GLY A 46 -24.22 0.44 29.50
N THR A 47 -22.90 0.26 29.65
CA THR A 47 -21.97 1.41 29.59
C THR A 47 -22.16 2.18 28.27
N ASP A 48 -22.59 3.43 28.38
CA ASP A 48 -22.79 4.33 27.25
C ASP A 48 -21.52 5.15 26.98
N TYR A 49 -20.94 4.96 25.79
CA TYR A 49 -19.79 5.72 25.30
C TYR A 49 -20.18 6.96 24.47
N GLY A 50 -21.48 7.27 24.38
CA GLY A 50 -22.01 8.38 23.59
C GLY A 50 -22.06 8.11 22.08
N VAL A 51 -21.62 6.93 21.64
CA VAL A 51 -21.60 6.47 20.25
C VAL A 51 -21.97 4.99 20.17
N PRO A 52 -22.45 4.49 19.02
CA PRO A 52 -22.65 3.07 18.81
C PRO A 52 -21.40 2.25 19.14
N LEU A 53 -21.57 1.20 19.95
CA LEU A 53 -20.50 0.29 20.35
C LEU A 53 -20.53 -0.98 19.51
N VAL A 54 -19.50 -1.20 18.70
CA VAL A 54 -19.33 -2.39 17.86
C VAL A 54 -18.49 -3.42 18.61
N ARG A 55 -18.96 -4.67 18.64
CA ARG A 55 -18.32 -5.80 19.32
C ARG A 55 -18.25 -6.99 18.38
N ASP A 56 -17.22 -7.82 18.54
CA ASP A 56 -17.10 -9.11 17.89
C ASP A 56 -16.29 -10.08 18.77
N ALA A 57 -16.06 -11.30 18.28
CA ALA A 57 -15.31 -12.35 18.96
C ALA A 57 -13.82 -12.01 19.18
N ASP A 58 -13.24 -11.13 18.36
CA ASP A 58 -11.85 -10.72 18.45
C ASP A 58 -11.64 -9.25 18.00
N PRO A 59 -10.53 -8.60 18.41
CA PRO A 59 -10.27 -7.19 18.08
C PRO A 59 -10.32 -6.87 16.59
N VAL A 60 -9.77 -7.75 15.74
CA VAL A 60 -9.66 -7.50 14.30
C VAL A 60 -11.04 -7.55 13.65
N SER A 61 -11.87 -8.51 14.05
CA SER A 61 -13.25 -8.65 13.58
C SER A 61 -14.13 -7.47 14.04
N ALA A 62 -13.95 -6.99 15.27
CA ALA A 62 -14.67 -5.81 15.78
C ALA A 62 -14.35 -4.55 14.94
N VAL A 63 -13.08 -4.32 14.61
CA VAL A 63 -12.68 -3.21 13.72
C VAL A 63 -13.22 -3.39 12.31
N ALA A 64 -13.15 -4.60 11.75
CA ALA A 64 -13.67 -4.87 10.41
C ALA A 64 -15.18 -4.55 10.31
N ASN A 65 -15.96 -4.92 11.33
CA ASN A 65 -17.39 -4.58 11.38
C ASN A 65 -17.64 -3.09 11.56
N ALA A 66 -16.88 -2.41 12.42
CA ALA A 66 -17.03 -0.97 12.61
C ALA A 66 -16.74 -0.21 11.31
N LEU A 67 -15.72 -0.59 10.56
CA LEU A 67 -15.41 -0.01 9.24
C LEU A 67 -16.53 -0.29 8.21
N ARG A 68 -17.12 -1.48 8.24
CA ARG A 68 -18.22 -1.88 7.33
C ARG A 68 -19.51 -1.11 7.63
N GLU A 69 -19.83 -0.93 8.91
CA GLU A 69 -21.07 -0.27 9.36
C GLU A 69 -21.00 1.25 9.25
N HIS A 70 -19.79 1.82 9.24
CA HIS A 70 -19.54 3.25 9.16
C HIS A 70 -18.66 3.61 7.95
N PRO A 71 -19.15 3.48 6.70
CA PRO A 71 -18.39 3.84 5.51
C PRO A 71 -18.06 5.33 5.48
N GLY A 72 -16.91 5.69 4.89
CA GLY A 72 -16.42 7.06 4.81
C GLY A 72 -15.86 7.61 6.12
N VAL A 73 -15.41 6.74 7.02
CA VAL A 73 -14.55 7.11 8.15
C VAL A 73 -13.19 7.57 7.61
N GLU A 74 -12.65 8.63 8.20
CA GLU A 74 -11.40 9.25 7.76
C GLU A 74 -10.23 8.89 8.69
N VAL A 75 -10.53 8.57 9.95
CA VAL A 75 -9.53 8.19 10.95
C VAL A 75 -10.07 7.15 11.92
N VAL A 76 -9.22 6.21 12.31
CA VAL A 76 -9.45 5.27 13.40
C VAL A 76 -8.43 5.56 14.48
N VAL A 77 -8.89 5.98 15.65
CA VAL A 77 -8.06 6.37 16.79
C VAL A 77 -7.97 5.20 17.76
N ASP A 78 -6.76 4.74 18.03
CA ASP A 78 -6.49 3.62 18.92
C ASP A 78 -6.17 4.09 20.33
N LEU A 79 -7.10 3.85 21.26
CA LEU A 79 -6.93 4.12 22.69
C LEU A 79 -6.59 2.84 23.48
N SER A 80 -6.43 1.70 22.81
CA SER A 80 -6.18 0.43 23.48
C SER A 80 -4.74 0.29 23.92
N ASP A 81 -4.52 -0.52 24.96
CA ASP A 81 -3.18 -0.85 25.48
C ASP A 81 -2.92 -2.38 25.58
N GLU A 82 -1.68 -2.75 25.87
CA GLU A 82 -1.35 -4.12 26.27
C GLU A 82 -2.03 -4.48 27.60
N PRO A 83 -2.52 -5.73 27.78
CA PRO A 83 -2.31 -6.89 26.93
C PRO A 83 -3.41 -7.14 25.89
N VAL A 84 -4.40 -6.25 25.76
CA VAL A 84 -5.60 -6.49 24.93
C VAL A 84 -5.25 -6.55 23.44
N VAL A 85 -4.37 -5.66 22.98
CA VAL A 85 -3.96 -5.60 21.57
C VAL A 85 -2.44 -5.57 21.45
N GLY A 86 -1.87 -6.69 20.98
CA GLY A 86 -0.46 -6.79 20.66
C GLY A 86 -0.11 -6.22 19.29
N TYR A 87 1.19 -6.13 18.99
CA TYR A 87 1.70 -5.60 17.71
C TYR A 87 1.18 -6.34 16.48
N ARG A 88 0.92 -7.65 16.58
CA ARG A 88 0.41 -8.44 15.46
C ARG A 88 -1.02 -8.01 15.10
N GLU A 89 -1.85 -7.84 16.11
CA GLU A 89 -3.25 -7.42 16.00
C GLU A 89 -3.31 -5.98 15.49
N ARG A 90 -2.47 -5.07 16.02
CA ARG A 90 -2.36 -3.68 15.54
C ARG A 90 -1.98 -3.62 14.06
N MET A 91 -1.06 -4.46 13.58
CA MET A 91 -0.71 -4.50 12.16
C MET A 91 -1.85 -5.01 11.26
N ARG A 92 -2.68 -5.94 11.76
CA ARG A 92 -3.88 -6.40 11.05
C ARG A 92 -4.94 -5.30 11.01
N ILE A 93 -5.19 -4.65 12.15
CA ILE A 93 -6.08 -3.50 12.28
C ILE A 93 -5.64 -2.39 11.33
N ALA A 94 -4.36 -2.00 11.36
CA ALA A 94 -3.79 -1.02 10.44
C ALA A 94 -4.08 -1.38 8.98
N SER A 95 -3.88 -2.64 8.59
CA SER A 95 -4.15 -3.09 7.22
C SER A 95 -5.62 -2.91 6.82
N LEU A 96 -6.57 -3.19 7.73
CA LEU A 96 -8.00 -2.99 7.49
C LEU A 96 -8.36 -1.51 7.39
N VAL A 97 -7.85 -0.70 8.31
CA VAL A 97 -8.09 0.75 8.35
C VAL A 97 -7.57 1.43 7.08
N LEU A 98 -6.35 1.09 6.66
CA LEU A 98 -5.73 1.61 5.44
C LEU A 98 -6.48 1.16 4.18
N ALA A 99 -6.96 -0.09 4.15
CA ALA A 99 -7.78 -0.60 3.04
C ALA A 99 -9.15 0.08 2.94
N ALA A 100 -9.70 0.56 4.07
CA ALA A 100 -10.90 1.38 4.10
C ALA A 100 -10.65 2.86 3.71
N GLY A 101 -9.40 3.24 3.41
CA GLY A 101 -9.04 4.61 3.06
C GLY A 101 -8.92 5.55 4.28
N ALA A 102 -8.92 5.01 5.50
CA ALA A 102 -8.81 5.78 6.74
C ALA A 102 -7.37 5.80 7.27
N ARG A 103 -7.06 6.82 8.06
CA ARG A 103 -5.80 6.90 8.84
C ARG A 103 -5.92 6.04 10.09
N TYR A 104 -4.87 5.34 10.47
CA TYR A 104 -4.79 4.64 11.75
C TYR A 104 -3.88 5.42 12.69
N LYS A 105 -4.45 5.93 13.79
CA LYS A 105 -3.79 6.84 14.72
C LYS A 105 -3.64 6.18 16.07
N GLY A 106 -2.41 5.88 16.48
CA GLY A 106 -2.06 5.57 17.86
C GLY A 106 -1.66 6.83 18.64
N SER A 107 -1.29 6.64 19.90
CA SER A 107 -0.79 7.72 20.77
C SER A 107 0.55 8.29 20.29
N ASP A 108 1.42 7.46 19.71
CA ASP A 108 2.78 7.80 19.28
C ASP A 108 3.07 7.47 17.80
N PHE A 109 2.08 6.98 17.06
CA PHE A 109 2.21 6.65 15.64
C PHE A 109 1.00 7.10 14.81
N GLU A 110 1.22 7.29 13.51
CA GLU A 110 0.15 7.47 12.53
C GLU A 110 0.50 6.74 11.24
N LEU A 111 -0.44 5.96 10.70
CA LEU A 111 -0.35 5.36 9.38
C LEU A 111 -1.45 5.92 8.49
N ALA A 112 -1.07 6.41 7.31
CA ALA A 112 -1.99 6.89 6.29
C ALA A 112 -1.98 5.97 5.06
N PRO A 113 -3.12 5.83 4.36
CA PRO A 113 -3.14 5.16 3.06
C PRO A 113 -2.16 5.86 2.10
N PRO A 114 -1.46 5.11 1.22
CA PRO A 114 -0.53 5.73 0.27
C PRO A 114 -1.23 6.76 -0.61
N ALA A 115 -0.59 7.91 -0.83
CA ALA A 115 -1.12 8.93 -1.73
C ALA A 115 -0.97 8.50 -3.20
N LEU A 116 -2.06 7.98 -3.78
CA LEU A 116 -2.10 7.62 -5.20
C LEU A 116 -2.51 8.83 -6.05
N ARG A 117 -1.84 9.03 -7.19
CA ARG A 117 -2.09 10.16 -8.09
C ARG A 117 -2.65 9.69 -9.43
N ARG A 118 -3.72 10.34 -9.89
CA ARG A 118 -4.23 10.16 -11.26
C ARG A 118 -3.33 10.89 -12.25
N VAL A 119 -2.40 10.16 -12.85
CA VAL A 119 -1.43 10.68 -13.83
C VAL A 119 -1.46 9.93 -15.16
N SER A 120 -1.81 8.64 -15.16
CA SER A 120 -1.90 7.87 -16.41
C SER A 120 -3.11 8.31 -17.22
N THR A 121 -2.89 8.67 -18.48
CA THR A 121 -3.96 9.02 -19.44
C THR A 121 -4.49 7.79 -20.19
N LYS A 122 -3.87 6.64 -19.97
CA LYS A 122 -4.20 5.35 -20.59
C LYS A 122 -4.81 4.40 -19.54
N PRO A 123 -5.56 3.35 -19.96
CA PRO A 123 -5.88 2.25 -19.07
C PRO A 123 -4.62 1.75 -18.37
N SER A 124 -4.71 1.54 -17.06
CA SER A 124 -3.54 1.22 -16.25
C SER A 124 -3.81 0.13 -15.22
N LEU A 125 -2.77 -0.67 -14.99
CA LEU A 125 -2.74 -1.74 -14.00
C LEU A 125 -1.48 -1.61 -13.15
N ALA A 126 -1.51 -2.08 -11.91
CA ALA A 126 -0.32 -2.21 -11.08
C ALA A 126 0.02 -3.68 -10.79
N VAL A 127 1.31 -4.01 -10.74
CA VAL A 127 1.82 -5.25 -10.17
C VAL A 127 2.54 -4.91 -8.86
N ILE A 128 1.94 -5.30 -7.75
CA ILE A 128 2.46 -5.04 -6.40
C ILE A 128 2.87 -6.34 -5.72
N GLY A 129 3.59 -6.25 -4.61
CA GLY A 129 3.92 -7.44 -3.84
C GLY A 129 4.09 -7.16 -2.36
N THR A 130 4.05 -8.20 -1.54
CA THR A 130 4.15 -8.08 -0.08
C THR A 130 5.57 -7.95 0.42
N GLY A 131 6.57 -7.96 -0.48
CA GLY A 131 7.97 -7.92 -0.10
C GLY A 131 8.91 -8.12 -1.28
N LYS A 132 10.18 -8.39 -0.96
CA LYS A 132 11.20 -8.77 -1.96
C LYS A 132 11.11 -10.26 -2.28
N ARG A 133 11.54 -10.63 -3.49
CA ARG A 133 11.63 -12.03 -3.96
C ARG A 133 10.30 -12.80 -3.89
N VAL A 134 9.21 -12.09 -4.16
CA VAL A 134 7.84 -12.64 -4.22
C VAL A 134 7.40 -12.99 -5.65
N GLY A 135 8.30 -12.88 -6.64
CA GLY A 135 8.00 -13.15 -8.05
C GLY A 135 7.37 -12.00 -8.82
N LYS A 136 7.38 -10.77 -8.28
CA LYS A 136 6.71 -9.60 -8.87
C LYS A 136 7.21 -9.27 -10.28
N THR A 137 8.52 -9.15 -10.48
CA THR A 137 9.13 -8.89 -11.79
C THR A 137 8.77 -9.98 -12.82
N ALA A 138 8.72 -11.24 -12.39
CA ALA A 138 8.29 -12.35 -13.24
C ALA A 138 6.80 -12.25 -13.63
N VAL A 139 5.92 -11.88 -12.69
CA VAL A 139 4.49 -11.63 -12.96
C VAL A 139 4.32 -10.42 -13.88
N SER A 140 5.05 -9.33 -13.63
CA SER A 140 5.07 -8.11 -14.44
C SER A 140 5.48 -8.41 -15.89
N GLY A 141 6.63 -9.07 -16.08
CA GLY A 141 7.10 -9.46 -17.41
C GLY A 141 6.18 -10.44 -18.13
N TYR A 142 5.61 -11.42 -17.42
CA TYR A 142 4.63 -12.35 -18.00
C TYR A 142 3.35 -11.63 -18.44
N LEU A 143 2.78 -10.78 -17.57
CA LEU A 143 1.57 -10.02 -17.86
C LEU A 143 1.79 -9.06 -19.02
N ALA A 144 2.92 -8.36 -19.07
CA ALA A 144 3.26 -7.48 -20.18
C ALA A 144 3.36 -8.25 -21.51
N ARG A 145 3.99 -9.43 -21.53
CA ARG A 145 4.02 -10.31 -22.72
C ARG A 145 2.64 -10.77 -23.13
N LEU A 146 1.80 -11.15 -22.17
CA LEU A 146 0.45 -11.60 -22.43
C LEU A 146 -0.38 -10.48 -23.07
N LEU A 147 -0.32 -9.28 -22.51
CA LEU A 147 -1.01 -8.09 -23.03
C LEU A 147 -0.52 -7.73 -24.44
N SER A 148 0.80 -7.73 -24.65
CA SER A 148 1.39 -7.49 -25.98
C SER A 148 0.89 -8.51 -27.02
N ARG A 149 0.90 -9.81 -26.69
CA ARG A 149 0.40 -10.87 -27.58
C ARG A 149 -1.09 -10.78 -27.91
N ASN A 150 -1.86 -10.09 -27.08
CA ASN A 150 -3.30 -9.86 -27.29
C ASN A 150 -3.59 -8.46 -27.86
N GLY A 151 -2.58 -7.75 -28.38
CA GLY A 151 -2.76 -6.48 -29.09
C GLY A 151 -2.99 -5.27 -28.20
N PHE A 152 -2.75 -5.37 -26.88
CA PHE A 152 -2.88 -4.24 -25.95
C PHE A 152 -1.67 -3.31 -25.90
N ASP A 153 -0.58 -3.67 -26.60
CA ASP A 153 0.66 -2.90 -26.72
C ASP A 153 1.07 -2.14 -25.44
N PRO A 154 1.50 -2.87 -24.39
CA PRO A 154 1.72 -2.30 -23.07
C PRO A 154 3.08 -1.60 -22.96
N CYS A 155 3.10 -0.52 -22.18
CA CYS A 155 4.32 0.06 -21.62
C CYS A 155 4.43 -0.34 -20.14
N VAL A 156 5.60 -0.81 -19.69
CA VAL A 156 5.85 -1.06 -18.27
C VAL A 156 6.59 0.14 -17.66
N VAL A 157 6.05 0.76 -16.62
CA VAL A 157 6.76 1.72 -15.79
C VAL A 157 7.31 0.97 -14.58
N SER A 158 8.62 0.72 -14.57
CA SER A 158 9.29 -0.15 -13.60
C SER A 158 9.95 0.65 -12.49
N MET A 159 9.40 0.57 -11.27
CA MET A 159 9.97 1.22 -10.09
C MET A 159 11.05 0.34 -9.44
N GLY A 160 12.31 0.76 -9.50
CA GLY A 160 13.45 0.04 -8.90
C GLY A 160 14.07 0.75 -7.69
N ARG A 161 14.89 0.04 -6.92
CA ARG A 161 15.79 0.66 -5.91
C ARG A 161 17.09 1.20 -6.50
N GLY A 162 17.49 0.69 -7.67
CA GLY A 162 18.66 1.12 -8.43
C GLY A 162 18.28 1.68 -9.80
N GLY A 163 17.04 2.15 -9.98
CA GLY A 163 16.61 2.74 -11.24
C GLY A 163 17.32 4.06 -11.55
N PRO A 164 17.13 4.57 -12.77
CA PRO A 164 17.80 5.78 -13.26
C PRO A 164 17.31 7.05 -12.57
N GLU A 165 18.13 8.10 -12.64
CA GLU A 165 17.85 9.40 -12.04
C GLU A 165 16.60 10.07 -12.60
N GLU A 166 16.58 10.17 -13.92
CA GLU A 166 15.42 10.56 -14.73
C GLU A 166 14.79 9.30 -15.34
N PRO A 167 13.49 9.31 -15.65
CA PRO A 167 12.85 8.17 -16.30
C PRO A 167 13.55 7.79 -17.61
N GLU A 168 13.97 6.53 -17.75
CA GLU A 168 14.70 6.03 -18.92
C GLU A 168 13.79 5.13 -19.78
N VAL A 169 13.62 5.47 -21.06
CA VAL A 169 12.85 4.64 -22.00
C VAL A 169 13.75 3.57 -22.62
N ILE A 170 13.37 2.31 -22.46
CA ILE A 170 14.02 1.15 -23.05
C ILE A 170 13.06 0.52 -24.06
N GLU A 171 13.41 0.58 -25.34
CA GLU A 171 12.60 0.01 -26.43
C GLU A 171 12.86 -1.50 -26.60
N GLY A 172 12.56 -2.30 -25.56
CA GLY A 172 12.82 -3.75 -25.55
C GLY A 172 12.16 -4.55 -26.68
N HIS A 173 11.18 -3.97 -27.36
CA HIS A 173 10.56 -4.52 -28.56
C HIS A 173 11.44 -4.37 -29.83
N LYS A 174 12.28 -3.31 -29.90
CA LYS A 174 13.16 -3.02 -31.04
C LYS A 174 14.59 -3.53 -30.86
N MET A 175 15.08 -3.59 -29.62
CA MET A 175 16.46 -3.97 -29.32
C MET A 175 16.56 -5.19 -28.42
N SER A 176 17.74 -5.83 -28.42
CA SER A 176 18.06 -6.88 -27.46
C SER A 176 18.76 -6.27 -26.24
N VAL A 177 18.13 -6.41 -25.07
CA VAL A 177 18.75 -6.07 -23.79
C VAL A 177 19.53 -7.31 -23.32
N GLY A 178 20.76 -7.44 -23.81
CA GLY A 178 21.66 -8.55 -23.53
C GLY A 178 22.93 -8.11 -22.80
N SER A 179 23.91 -9.01 -22.66
CA SER A 179 25.15 -8.75 -21.88
C SER A 179 25.87 -7.47 -22.30
N ASP A 180 26.02 -7.21 -23.60
CA ASP A 180 26.74 -6.03 -24.10
C ASP A 180 26.05 -4.73 -23.68
N PHE A 181 24.72 -4.67 -23.77
CA PHE A 181 23.94 -3.53 -23.30
C PHE A 181 24.10 -3.31 -21.79
N LEU A 182 24.10 -4.40 -21.01
CA LEU A 182 24.24 -4.32 -19.56
C LEU A 182 25.65 -3.86 -19.15
N LEU A 183 26.69 -4.28 -19.88
CA LEU A 183 28.06 -3.81 -19.67
C LEU A 183 28.20 -2.32 -20.00
N GLU A 184 27.65 -1.88 -21.13
CA GLU A 184 27.65 -0.45 -21.51
C GLU A 184 26.88 0.41 -20.49
N ALA A 185 25.74 -0.08 -20.01
CA ALA A 185 24.98 0.58 -18.95
C ALA A 185 25.78 0.70 -17.65
N LEU A 186 26.52 -0.35 -17.27
CA LEU A 186 27.40 -0.34 -16.10
C LEU A 186 28.55 0.67 -16.24
N GLU A 187 29.17 0.76 -17.41
CA GLU A 187 30.23 1.74 -17.71
C GLU A 187 29.72 3.18 -17.59
N LYS A 188 28.44 3.41 -17.91
CA LYS A 188 27.76 4.70 -17.74
C LYS A 188 27.29 4.97 -16.31
N GLY A 189 27.58 4.07 -15.36
CA GLY A 189 27.21 4.20 -13.95
C GLY A 189 25.78 3.77 -13.61
N ALA A 190 25.06 3.15 -14.55
CA ALA A 190 23.73 2.62 -14.28
C ALA A 190 23.80 1.30 -13.49
N HIS A 191 22.71 0.95 -12.81
CA HIS A 191 22.60 -0.34 -12.16
C HIS A 191 22.21 -1.41 -13.18
N ALA A 192 23.20 -2.11 -13.74
CA ALA A 192 22.96 -3.17 -14.72
C ALA A 192 22.01 -4.29 -14.26
N ALA A 193 21.85 -4.49 -12.95
CA ALA A 193 20.89 -5.45 -12.37
C ALA A 193 19.52 -4.80 -12.03
N SER A 194 19.15 -3.72 -12.70
CA SER A 194 17.87 -3.02 -12.50
C SER A 194 16.69 -3.83 -13.03
N ASP A 195 15.57 -3.80 -12.26
CA ASP A 195 14.31 -4.46 -12.60
C ASP A 195 13.77 -4.01 -13.99
N CYS A 196 14.08 -2.77 -14.42
CA CYS A 196 13.65 -2.26 -15.72
C CYS A 196 14.37 -2.93 -16.90
N TYR A 197 15.67 -3.21 -16.77
CA TYR A 197 16.43 -3.93 -17.80
C TYR A 197 16.00 -5.39 -17.86
N GLU A 198 15.80 -6.05 -16.71
CA GLU A 198 15.23 -7.40 -16.67
C GLU A 198 13.85 -7.46 -17.34
N THR A 199 12.98 -6.50 -17.02
CA THR A 199 11.64 -6.41 -17.61
C THR A 199 11.71 -6.21 -19.12
N ALA A 200 12.49 -5.24 -19.60
CA ALA A 200 12.63 -4.98 -21.03
C ALA A 200 13.21 -6.21 -21.77
N ALA A 201 14.23 -6.84 -21.21
CA ALA A 201 14.88 -8.03 -21.78
C ALA A 201 13.91 -9.21 -21.92
N LEU A 202 13.20 -9.54 -20.85
CA LEU A 202 12.36 -10.74 -20.79
C LEU A 202 10.98 -10.55 -21.41
N SER A 203 10.41 -9.35 -21.29
CA SER A 203 9.07 -9.06 -21.79
C SER A 203 9.05 -8.63 -23.26
N ARG A 204 10.15 -8.07 -23.77
CA ARG A 204 10.26 -7.52 -25.13
C ARG A 204 9.24 -6.42 -25.41
N VAL A 205 8.87 -5.64 -24.39
CA VAL A 205 7.96 -4.48 -24.50
C VAL A 205 8.69 -3.18 -24.19
N VAL A 206 8.06 -2.04 -24.46
CA VAL A 206 8.57 -0.73 -24.01
C VAL A 206 8.57 -0.68 -22.49
N THR A 207 9.71 -0.33 -21.89
CA THR A 207 9.85 -0.20 -20.43
C THR A 207 10.41 1.17 -20.08
N VAL A 208 9.77 1.87 -19.16
CA VAL A 208 10.28 3.11 -18.55
C VAL A 208 10.88 2.75 -17.20
N GLY A 209 12.20 2.87 -17.07
CA GLY A 209 12.91 2.67 -15.81
C GLY A 209 12.73 3.87 -14.88
N CYS A 210 12.33 3.60 -13.64
CA CYS A 210 12.15 4.59 -12.58
C CYS A 210 12.89 4.15 -11.30
N ARG A 211 13.15 5.10 -10.40
CA ARG A 211 13.74 4.87 -9.08
C ARG A 211 12.83 5.30 -7.95
N ARG A 212 13.08 4.72 -6.78
CA ARG A 212 12.53 5.16 -5.51
C ARG A 212 13.55 5.05 -4.38
N CYS A 213 13.33 5.79 -3.30
CA CYS A 213 14.03 5.65 -2.02
C CYS A 213 13.02 5.65 -0.86
N GLY A 214 13.34 4.92 0.22
CA GLY A 214 12.44 4.74 1.37
C GLY A 214 11.29 3.75 1.12
N GLY A 215 10.53 3.45 2.17
CA GLY A 215 9.34 2.60 2.10
C GLY A 215 8.63 2.55 3.44
N GLY A 216 7.40 3.07 3.49
CA GLY A 216 6.55 3.09 4.66
C GLY A 216 5.82 1.77 4.89
N LEU A 217 5.25 1.62 6.08
CA LEU A 217 4.45 0.44 6.47
C LEU A 217 3.18 0.28 5.62
N SER A 218 2.65 1.39 5.09
CA SER A 218 1.52 1.40 4.16
C SER A 218 1.91 1.11 2.69
N GLY A 219 3.21 1.00 2.38
CA GLY A 219 3.71 0.77 1.03
C GLY A 219 4.12 2.03 0.26
N GLU A 220 4.02 3.22 0.85
CA GLU A 220 4.41 4.48 0.20
C GLU A 220 5.94 4.65 0.16
N PRO A 221 6.56 4.97 -1.00
CA PRO A 221 7.95 5.40 -1.07
C PRO A 221 8.11 6.83 -0.53
N PHE A 222 9.29 7.17 -0.01
CA PHE A 222 9.54 8.52 0.51
C PHE A 222 9.86 9.51 -0.63
N VAL A 223 10.63 9.04 -1.62
CA VAL A 223 10.94 9.76 -2.86
C VAL A 223 10.86 8.78 -4.03
N SER A 224 10.28 9.18 -5.15
CA SER A 224 10.26 8.39 -6.39
C SER A 224 10.08 9.27 -7.62
N ASN A 225 10.60 8.86 -8.78
CA ASN A 225 10.36 9.52 -10.07
C ASN A 225 9.29 8.80 -10.93
N VAL A 226 8.40 8.02 -10.29
CA VAL A 226 7.40 7.19 -10.99
C VAL A 226 6.30 8.03 -11.62
N LEU A 227 5.97 9.20 -11.05
CA LEU A 227 4.98 10.10 -11.63
C LEU A 227 5.50 10.69 -12.95
N GLU A 228 6.77 11.09 -12.97
CA GLU A 228 7.49 11.54 -14.17
C GLU A 228 7.57 10.40 -15.19
N GLY A 229 7.85 9.17 -14.75
CA GLY A 229 7.82 7.99 -15.61
C GLY A 229 6.45 7.69 -16.20
N ALA A 230 5.37 7.97 -15.46
CA ALA A 230 4.01 7.87 -15.98
C ALA A 230 3.74 8.91 -17.09
N GLU A 231 4.23 10.14 -16.92
CA GLU A 231 4.11 11.18 -17.95
C GLU A 231 4.91 10.84 -19.21
N VAL A 232 6.12 10.32 -19.05
CA VAL A 232 6.89 9.77 -20.19
C VAL A 232 6.08 8.67 -20.87
N ALA A 233 5.53 7.73 -20.11
CA ALA A 233 4.71 6.64 -20.66
C ALA A 233 3.44 7.12 -21.38
N ASN A 234 2.83 8.24 -20.94
CA ASN A 234 1.69 8.86 -21.61
C ASN A 234 2.02 9.27 -23.05
N GLY A 235 3.24 9.78 -23.29
CA GLY A 235 3.71 10.23 -24.61
C GLY A 235 4.16 9.12 -25.58
N LEU A 236 4.31 7.89 -25.11
CA LEU A 236 4.75 6.76 -25.95
C LEU A 236 3.59 6.19 -26.78
N GLN A 237 3.90 5.61 -27.95
CA GLN A 237 2.92 4.90 -28.78
C GLN A 237 2.62 3.52 -28.18
N THR A 238 1.80 3.50 -27.14
CA THR A 238 1.33 2.30 -26.42
C THR A 238 -0.11 2.51 -25.96
N HIS A 239 -0.87 1.43 -25.73
CA HIS A 239 -2.30 1.52 -25.42
C HIS A 239 -2.64 1.28 -23.95
N LEU A 240 -1.70 0.76 -23.16
CA LEU A 240 -1.90 0.44 -21.74
C LEU A 240 -0.60 0.66 -20.94
N THR A 241 -0.72 1.11 -19.70
CA THR A 241 0.44 1.28 -18.79
C THR A 241 0.39 0.29 -17.62
N LEU A 242 1.45 -0.51 -17.48
CA LEU A 242 1.63 -1.41 -16.34
C LEU A 242 2.64 -0.79 -15.37
N PHE A 243 2.23 -0.51 -14.13
CA PHE A 243 3.11 0.00 -13.09
C PHE A 243 3.66 -1.15 -12.23
N ASP A 244 4.96 -1.39 -12.29
CA ASP A 244 5.63 -2.41 -11.48
C ASP A 244 6.17 -1.82 -10.18
N GLY A 245 5.78 -2.41 -9.05
CA GLY A 245 6.19 -1.99 -7.71
C GLY A 245 7.59 -2.45 -7.31
N SER A 246 8.07 -2.00 -6.13
CA SER A 246 9.44 -2.26 -5.68
C SER A 246 9.49 -2.88 -4.28
N GLY A 247 9.67 -4.20 -4.20
CA GLY A 247 9.52 -4.92 -2.92
C GLY A 247 8.08 -4.82 -2.40
N ALA A 248 7.89 -4.20 -1.24
CA ALA A 248 6.56 -3.87 -0.68
C ALA A 248 6.08 -2.45 -1.04
N ALA A 249 6.91 -1.64 -1.72
CA ALA A 249 6.52 -0.30 -2.12
C ALA A 249 5.57 -0.36 -3.32
N VAL A 250 4.45 0.34 -3.20
CA VAL A 250 3.40 0.48 -4.22
C VAL A 250 3.73 1.68 -5.10
N PRO A 251 3.61 1.59 -6.44
CA PRO A 251 3.71 2.76 -7.31
C PRO A 251 2.70 3.84 -6.88
N PRO A 252 3.10 5.12 -6.73
CA PRO A 252 2.23 6.19 -6.24
C PRO A 252 1.22 6.69 -7.29
N VAL A 253 0.63 5.76 -8.06
CA VAL A 253 -0.25 6.04 -9.20
C VAL A 253 -1.59 5.36 -8.96
N GLU A 254 -2.68 6.10 -9.18
CA GLU A 254 -4.03 5.54 -9.21
C GLU A 254 -4.19 4.72 -10.49
N VAL A 255 -4.59 3.46 -10.34
CA VAL A 255 -4.75 2.49 -11.43
C VAL A 255 -6.13 1.86 -11.43
N GLY A 256 -6.58 1.36 -12.58
CA GLY A 256 -7.89 0.71 -12.72
C GLY A 256 -7.96 -0.68 -12.07
N GLY A 257 -6.82 -1.31 -11.79
CA GLY A 257 -6.74 -2.59 -11.10
C GLY A 257 -5.32 -2.94 -10.68
N ALA A 258 -5.19 -3.86 -9.73
CA ALA A 258 -3.89 -4.30 -9.22
C ALA A 258 -3.82 -5.83 -9.11
N CYS A 259 -2.70 -6.39 -9.54
CA CYS A 259 -2.30 -7.77 -9.28
C CYS A 259 -1.29 -7.78 -8.12
N SER A 260 -1.45 -8.68 -7.14
CA SER A 260 -0.55 -8.77 -5.98
C SER A 260 0.14 -10.13 -5.93
N SER A 261 1.47 -10.12 -5.97
CA SER A 261 2.29 -11.31 -5.71
C SER A 261 2.59 -11.43 -4.21
N ARG A 262 2.20 -12.53 -3.58
CA ARG A 262 2.49 -12.82 -2.17
C ARG A 262 3.59 -13.87 -2.07
N GLY A 263 4.63 -13.60 -1.27
CA GLY A 263 5.61 -14.61 -0.91
C GLY A 263 4.96 -15.74 -0.08
N PRO A 264 5.59 -16.92 -0.01
CA PRO A 264 5.10 -17.99 0.84
C PRO A 264 5.04 -17.50 2.29
N THR A 265 3.87 -17.61 2.91
CA THR A 265 3.76 -17.49 4.36
C THR A 265 4.57 -18.62 4.97
N ARG A 266 5.77 -18.32 5.47
CA ARG A 266 6.47 -19.23 6.37
C ARG A 266 5.61 -19.33 7.63
N THR A 267 4.71 -20.32 7.67
CA THR A 267 4.25 -20.87 8.93
C THR A 267 5.50 -21.43 9.59
N ARG A 268 6.09 -20.66 10.52
CA ARG A 268 6.97 -21.30 11.49
C ARG A 268 6.08 -22.29 12.22
N SER A 269 6.23 -23.58 11.91
CA SER A 269 5.92 -24.61 12.90
C SER A 269 6.70 -24.21 14.15
N THR A 270 5.94 -24.01 15.22
CA THR A 270 6.34 -23.69 16.60
C THR A 270 7.76 -24.09 16.96
#